data_AF-A0A135U238-F1
#
_entry.id   AF-A0A135U238-F1
#
_cell.length_a   1.000
_cell.length_b   1.000
_cell.length_c   1.000
_cell.angle_alpha   90.00
_cell.angle_beta   90.00
_cell.angle_gamma   90.00
#
_symmetry.space_group_name_H-M   'P 1'
#
loop_
_entity.id
_entity.type
_entity.pdbx_description
1 polymer ?
#
loop_
_entity_poly.entity_id
_entity_poly.type
_entity_poly.pdbx_seq_one_letter_code
_entity_poly.pdbx_strand_id
1 'polypeptide(L)'
;MRVPSRPFNIGKDIYGHHYHPYHQPLRNPPHREYGPFDRNRILYSNSPGYEVLVGYTCKMSALNAFHESLPYIDDEPTPAEREAVESLIRAELSTFTPAPTPNYKEPSFSSLVELELERVASKQPLKAIDLERYQTQEPFSESGASSTEEDRIRLADSLQKAYISYAYLDTRAQNLNLLDKWGKNAWLIGNWGLENELKGFERDLAETKRLIDVLTVARRRQQEEVAAEMKGLEENWKKGVGRTLETEIAVEQLRREVLEEMRARGG
;
A
#
# COMPACT_ATOMS: atom_id res chain seq x y z
N MET A 1 50.38 30.49 11.69
CA MET A 1 51.11 29.51 10.86
C MET A 1 50.20 29.09 9.71
N ARG A 2 50.68 29.25 8.48
CA ARG A 2 49.90 29.16 7.24
C ARG A 2 49.87 27.70 6.76
N VAL A 3 48.67 27.12 6.62
CA VAL A 3 48.46 25.76 6.10
C VAL A 3 48.57 25.79 4.57
N PRO A 4 49.38 24.95 3.91
CA PRO A 4 49.37 24.87 2.46
C PRO A 4 48.30 23.89 1.97
N SER A 5 47.34 24.41 1.22
CA SER A 5 46.39 23.65 0.40
C SER A 5 47.12 22.98 -0.76
N ARG A 6 46.96 21.67 -0.94
CA ARG A 6 47.24 20.98 -2.20
C ARG A 6 45.93 20.38 -2.74
N PRO A 7 45.60 20.57 -4.02
CA PRO A 7 44.45 19.90 -4.64
C PRO A 7 44.80 18.44 -4.94
N PHE A 8 43.98 17.52 -4.43
CA PHE A 8 44.11 16.08 -4.70
C PHE A 8 43.22 15.72 -5.90
N ASN A 9 43.83 15.53 -7.07
CA ASN A 9 43.14 15.07 -8.28
C ASN A 9 42.83 13.57 -8.13
N ILE A 10 41.56 13.21 -7.98
CA ILE A 10 41.09 11.82 -8.01
C ILE A 10 40.80 11.47 -9.47
N GLY A 11 41.82 10.95 -10.15
CA GLY A 11 41.69 10.50 -11.52
C GLY A 11 42.95 9.82 -11.99
N LYS A 12 43.19 8.58 -11.51
CA LYS A 12 43.72 7.45 -12.30
C LYS A 12 44.19 6.22 -11.50
N ASP A 13 44.27 6.26 -10.17
CA ASP A 13 45.04 5.21 -9.45
C ASP A 13 44.21 4.16 -8.69
N ILE A 14 43.00 3.80 -9.13
CA ILE A 14 42.19 2.75 -8.45
C ILE A 14 41.77 1.57 -9.36
N TYR A 15 42.36 1.45 -10.55
CA TYR A 15 42.15 0.27 -11.40
C TYR A 15 43.46 -0.46 -11.59
N GLY A 16 43.82 -1.28 -10.60
CA GLY A 16 45.10 -1.98 -10.64
C GLY A 16 45.23 -3.17 -9.69
N HIS A 17 44.14 -3.81 -9.24
CA HIS A 17 44.28 -5.11 -8.58
C HIS A 17 43.13 -6.05 -8.96
N HIS A 18 43.55 -7.24 -9.42
CA HIS A 18 42.73 -8.38 -9.79
C HIS A 18 41.68 -8.70 -8.72
N TYR A 19 40.40 -8.48 -9.05
CA TYR A 19 39.29 -9.10 -8.36
C TYR A 19 39.21 -10.58 -8.76
N HIS A 20 39.47 -11.47 -7.81
CA HIS A 20 39.07 -12.88 -7.91
C HIS A 20 37.62 -13.00 -7.42
N PRO A 21 36.68 -13.52 -8.23
CA PRO A 21 35.29 -13.62 -7.85
C PRO A 21 35.05 -14.94 -7.10
N TYR A 22 34.99 -14.90 -5.77
CA TYR A 22 34.31 -15.96 -5.02
C TYR A 22 32.81 -15.65 -4.95
N HIS A 23 32.11 -15.94 -6.05
CA HIS A 23 30.69 -16.21 -6.02
C HIS A 23 30.50 -17.71 -5.79
N GLN A 24 30.03 -18.09 -4.59
CA GLN A 24 29.29 -19.35 -4.46
C GLN A 24 27.90 -19.10 -5.05
N PRO A 25 27.46 -19.83 -6.09
CA PRO A 25 26.10 -19.74 -6.56
C PRO A 25 25.18 -20.44 -5.56
N LEU A 26 24.29 -19.67 -4.93
CA LEU A 26 23.07 -20.24 -4.36
C LEU A 26 22.36 -21.00 -5.50
N ARG A 27 22.12 -22.30 -5.31
CA ARG A 27 21.32 -23.12 -6.21
C ARG A 27 19.95 -22.46 -6.41
N ASN A 28 19.71 -21.90 -7.59
CA ASN A 28 18.37 -21.57 -8.04
C ASN A 28 17.52 -22.86 -8.10
N PRO A 29 16.28 -22.87 -7.59
CA PRO A 29 15.34 -23.93 -7.89
C PRO A 29 15.01 -23.91 -9.40
N PRO A 30 14.66 -25.06 -10.00
CA PRO A 30 14.52 -25.17 -11.45
C PRO A 30 13.39 -24.28 -11.98
N HIS A 31 13.71 -23.48 -12.99
CA HIS A 31 12.76 -22.76 -13.81
C HIS A 31 11.76 -23.74 -14.42
N ARG A 32 10.47 -23.61 -14.08
CA ARG A 32 9.40 -24.11 -14.94
C ARG A 32 9.35 -23.21 -16.17
N GLU A 33 9.68 -23.77 -17.31
CA GLU A 33 9.37 -23.18 -18.62
C GLU A 33 7.85 -23.00 -18.72
N TYR A 34 7.39 -21.76 -18.58
CA TYR A 34 6.07 -21.38 -19.08
C TYR A 34 6.27 -20.94 -20.53
N GLY A 35 5.73 -21.74 -21.46
CA GLY A 35 5.66 -21.40 -22.87
C GLY A 35 4.88 -20.10 -23.12
N PRO A 36 4.90 -19.58 -24.36
CA PRO A 36 4.31 -18.29 -24.68
C PRO A 36 2.83 -18.25 -24.32
N PHE A 37 2.45 -17.27 -23.49
CA PHE A 37 1.07 -16.94 -23.20
C PHE A 37 0.37 -16.49 -24.49
N ASP A 38 -0.42 -17.40 -25.05
CA ASP A 38 -1.27 -17.15 -26.20
C ASP A 38 -2.39 -16.17 -25.78
N ARG A 39 -2.26 -14.91 -26.19
CA ARG A 39 -3.11 -13.79 -25.76
C ARG A 39 -4.51 -13.76 -26.41
N ASN A 40 -4.91 -14.79 -27.16
CA ASN A 40 -6.18 -14.84 -27.89
C ASN A 40 -6.92 -16.18 -27.73
N ARG A 41 -7.21 -16.61 -26.50
CA ARG A 41 -8.12 -17.75 -26.26
C ARG A 41 -9.28 -17.37 -25.35
N ILE A 42 -10.14 -16.48 -25.85
CA ILE A 42 -11.53 -16.37 -25.40
C ILE A 42 -12.30 -17.48 -26.14
N LEU A 43 -12.38 -18.68 -25.54
CA LEU A 43 -13.31 -19.69 -26.02
C LEU A 43 -14.68 -19.38 -25.42
N TYR A 44 -15.54 -18.79 -26.24
CA TYR A 44 -16.99 -18.87 -26.06
C TYR A 44 -17.40 -20.35 -26.09
N SER A 45 -17.77 -20.91 -24.94
CA SER A 45 -18.55 -22.15 -24.88
C SER A 45 -19.99 -21.79 -24.53
N ASN A 46 -20.80 -21.50 -25.55
CA ASN A 46 -22.24 -21.62 -25.46
C ASN A 46 -22.59 -23.12 -25.52
N SER A 47 -23.13 -23.67 -24.44
CA SER A 47 -23.84 -24.95 -24.48
C SER A 47 -25.18 -24.78 -23.74
N PRO A 48 -26.32 -25.02 -24.40
CA PRO A 48 -27.63 -24.84 -23.79
C PRO A 48 -28.10 -26.12 -23.10
N GLY A 49 -28.87 -25.93 -22.02
CA GLY A 49 -29.95 -26.84 -21.66
C GLY A 49 -29.68 -27.82 -20.53
N TYR A 50 -30.09 -27.46 -19.31
CA TYR A 50 -30.97 -28.28 -18.48
C TYR A 50 -31.57 -27.41 -17.36
N GLU A 51 -32.87 -27.14 -17.44
CA GLU A 51 -33.67 -26.63 -16.33
C GLU A 51 -33.78 -27.73 -15.25
N VAL A 52 -33.37 -27.39 -14.02
CA VAL A 52 -33.82 -28.09 -12.82
C VAL A 52 -34.29 -27.02 -11.83
N LEU A 53 -35.60 -27.05 -11.57
CA LEU A 53 -36.33 -26.19 -10.64
C LEU A 53 -35.80 -26.38 -9.21
N VAL A 54 -34.99 -25.45 -8.71
CA VAL A 54 -34.73 -25.25 -7.28
C VAL A 54 -34.66 -23.74 -7.03
N GLY A 55 -35.38 -23.28 -6.01
CA GLY A 55 -35.76 -21.89 -5.76
C GLY A 55 -34.71 -20.83 -6.08
N TYR A 56 -35.16 -19.81 -6.82
CA TYR A 56 -34.39 -18.63 -7.16
C TYR A 56 -34.04 -17.82 -5.90
N THR A 57 -32.96 -18.20 -5.21
CA THR A 57 -32.15 -17.19 -4.55
C THR A 57 -31.29 -16.57 -5.64
N CYS A 58 -31.57 -15.31 -5.98
CA CYS A 58 -30.71 -14.54 -6.86
C CYS A 58 -29.36 -14.37 -6.15
N LYS A 59 -28.45 -15.33 -6.31
CA LYS A 59 -27.03 -15.09 -6.11
C LYS A 59 -26.61 -14.15 -7.24
N MET A 60 -26.82 -12.85 -7.04
CA MET A 60 -26.12 -11.82 -7.79
C MET A 60 -24.64 -12.11 -7.62
N SER A 61 -24.01 -12.70 -8.63
CA SER A 61 -22.56 -12.82 -8.64
C SER A 61 -22.01 -11.40 -8.62
N ALA A 62 -21.36 -10.98 -7.53
CA ALA A 62 -20.71 -9.68 -7.40
C ALA A 62 -19.64 -9.41 -8.49
N LEU A 63 -19.34 -10.42 -9.31
CA LEU A 63 -18.37 -10.34 -10.40
C LEU A 63 -18.89 -9.59 -11.64
N ASN A 64 -20.20 -9.42 -11.81
CA ASN A 64 -20.80 -8.76 -13.00
C ASN A 64 -21.84 -7.68 -12.63
N ALA A 65 -21.68 -7.00 -11.49
CA ALA A 65 -22.40 -5.75 -11.28
C ALA A 65 -21.68 -4.65 -12.06
N PHE A 66 -22.04 -4.49 -13.34
CA PHE A 66 -21.60 -3.35 -14.13
C PHE A 66 -22.29 -2.10 -13.59
N HIS A 67 -21.65 -1.45 -12.64
CA HIS A 67 -22.04 -0.12 -12.19
C HIS A 67 -21.56 0.88 -13.24
N GLU A 68 -22.44 1.24 -14.17
CA GLU A 68 -22.20 2.30 -15.14
C GLU A 68 -22.32 3.66 -14.44
N SER A 69 -21.29 4.03 -13.68
CA SER A 69 -21.05 5.43 -13.34
C SER A 69 -20.07 6.03 -14.34
N LEU A 70 -20.36 7.22 -14.87
CA LEU A 70 -19.58 7.86 -15.94
C LEU A 70 -19.03 9.21 -15.46
N PRO A 71 -18.01 9.24 -14.57
CA PRO A 71 -17.56 10.47 -13.91
C PRO A 71 -17.07 11.59 -14.84
N TYR A 72 -16.74 11.30 -16.11
CA TYR A 72 -16.31 12.32 -17.07
C TYR A 72 -17.48 12.93 -17.87
N ILE A 73 -18.67 12.32 -17.82
CA ILE A 73 -19.88 12.79 -18.50
C ILE A 73 -20.92 13.28 -17.46
N ASP A 74 -21.07 12.53 -16.38
CA ASP A 74 -22.04 12.82 -15.32
C ASP A 74 -21.63 14.08 -14.56
N ASP A 75 -22.60 14.97 -14.33
CA ASP A 75 -22.40 16.15 -13.51
C ASP A 75 -22.07 15.75 -12.07
N GLU A 76 -21.21 16.54 -11.42
CA GLU A 76 -20.85 16.27 -10.03
C GLU A 76 -22.09 16.47 -9.13
N PRO A 77 -22.50 15.45 -8.34
CA PRO A 77 -23.71 15.53 -7.56
C PRO A 77 -23.60 16.64 -6.50
N THR A 78 -24.67 17.43 -6.40
CA THR A 78 -24.79 18.51 -5.42
C THR A 78 -24.76 17.96 -3.99
N PRO A 79 -24.37 18.76 -2.98
CA PRO A 79 -24.32 18.29 -1.60
C PRO A 79 -25.68 17.77 -1.10
N ALA A 80 -26.79 18.36 -1.55
CA ALA A 80 -28.14 17.90 -1.20
C ALA A 80 -28.46 16.52 -1.81
N GLU A 81 -28.08 16.27 -3.05
CA GLU A 81 -28.23 14.95 -3.69
C GLU A 81 -27.36 13.90 -3.00
N ARG A 82 -26.13 14.26 -2.60
CA ARG A 82 -25.26 13.36 -1.82
C ARG A 82 -25.90 12.97 -0.49
N GLU A 83 -26.42 13.94 0.25
CA GLU A 83 -27.11 13.67 1.53
C GLU A 83 -28.35 12.79 1.34
N ALA A 84 -29.14 13.04 0.28
CA ALA A 84 -30.28 12.21 -0.08
C ALA A 84 -29.85 10.77 -0.41
N VAL A 85 -28.82 10.58 -1.24
CA VAL A 85 -28.26 9.26 -1.58
C VAL A 85 -27.73 8.55 -0.34
N GLU A 86 -26.98 9.25 0.53
CA GLU A 86 -26.51 8.68 1.80
C GLU A 86 -27.67 8.26 2.71
N SER A 87 -28.76 9.03 2.76
CA SER A 87 -29.94 8.66 3.55
C SER A 87 -30.59 7.36 3.05
N LEU A 88 -30.66 7.17 1.72
CA LEU A 88 -31.16 5.93 1.11
C LEU A 88 -30.22 4.76 1.38
N ILE A 89 -28.90 4.96 1.27
CA ILE A 89 -27.90 3.93 1.61
C ILE A 89 -28.06 3.52 3.08
N ARG A 90 -28.20 4.47 4.02
CA ARG A 90 -28.42 4.16 5.44
C ARG A 90 -29.72 3.40 5.66
N ALA A 91 -30.79 3.73 4.94
CA ALA A 91 -32.06 3.01 5.00
C ALA A 91 -31.90 1.56 4.52
N GLU A 92 -31.21 1.31 3.40
CA GLU A 92 -30.95 -0.05 2.91
C GLU A 92 -29.97 -0.83 3.82
N LEU A 93 -28.99 -0.16 4.42
CA LEU A 93 -28.13 -0.80 5.42
C LEU A 93 -28.90 -1.17 6.70
N SER A 94 -30.07 -0.58 6.94
CA SER A 94 -30.94 -0.98 8.05
C SER A 94 -31.83 -2.19 7.73
N THR A 95 -32.11 -2.44 6.44
CA THR A 95 -32.90 -3.60 5.98
C THR A 95 -32.03 -4.84 5.78
N PHE A 96 -30.74 -4.64 5.52
CA PHE A 96 -29.76 -5.70 5.28
C PHE A 96 -28.67 -5.72 6.36
N THR A 97 -28.57 -6.84 7.10
CA THR A 97 -27.41 -7.10 7.94
C THR A 97 -26.31 -7.71 7.08
N PRO A 98 -25.20 -6.99 6.79
CA PRO A 98 -24.09 -7.58 6.02
C PRO A 98 -23.55 -8.81 6.72
N ALA A 99 -23.13 -9.80 5.91
CA ALA A 99 -22.40 -10.94 6.42
C ALA A 99 -21.20 -10.43 7.24
N PRO A 100 -20.91 -11.02 8.42
CA PRO A 100 -19.80 -10.58 9.25
C PRO A 100 -18.54 -10.55 8.40
N THR A 101 -17.86 -9.39 8.40
CA THR A 101 -16.54 -9.25 7.77
C THR A 101 -15.65 -10.39 8.22
N PRO A 102 -14.86 -11.01 7.33
CA PRO A 102 -13.96 -12.08 7.73
C PRO A 102 -13.12 -11.57 8.90
N ASN A 103 -13.33 -12.17 10.07
CA ASN A 103 -12.73 -11.70 11.29
C ASN A 103 -11.22 -11.81 11.09
N TYR A 104 -10.52 -10.68 11.02
CA TYR A 104 -9.07 -10.69 10.99
C TYR A 104 -8.63 -11.41 12.26
N LYS A 105 -8.00 -12.58 12.12
CA LYS A 105 -7.46 -13.27 13.28
C LYS A 105 -6.43 -12.33 13.89
N GLU A 106 -6.66 -11.91 15.12
CA GLU A 106 -5.63 -11.21 15.86
C GLU A 106 -4.37 -12.08 15.87
N PRO A 107 -3.19 -11.49 15.61
CA PRO A 107 -1.95 -12.25 15.63
C PRO A 107 -1.77 -12.88 17.02
N SER A 108 -1.67 -14.21 17.05
CA SER A 108 -1.32 -14.92 18.28
C SER A 108 0.17 -14.76 18.51
N PHE A 109 0.53 -14.13 19.62
CA PHE A 109 1.90 -13.98 20.05
C PHE A 109 2.27 -15.07 21.06
N SER A 110 3.57 -15.30 21.27
CA SER A 110 4.02 -16.12 22.39
C SER A 110 3.84 -15.35 23.70
N SER A 111 3.65 -16.05 24.81
CA SER A 111 3.46 -15.43 26.13
C SER A 111 4.56 -14.42 26.51
N LEU A 112 5.80 -14.65 26.07
CA LEU A 112 6.90 -13.70 26.28
C LEU A 112 6.72 -12.38 25.51
N VAL A 113 6.21 -12.46 24.28
CA VAL A 113 5.96 -11.26 23.45
C VAL A 113 4.75 -10.50 23.99
N GLU A 114 3.72 -11.21 24.46
CA GLU A 114 2.55 -10.59 25.10
C GLU A 114 2.96 -9.80 26.35
N LEU A 115 3.79 -10.38 27.23
CA LEU A 115 4.32 -9.70 28.41
C LEU A 115 5.15 -8.45 28.05
N GLU A 116 5.94 -8.51 26.98
CA GLU A 116 6.70 -7.35 26.51
C GLU A 116 5.80 -6.26 25.91
N LEU A 117 4.75 -6.65 25.17
CA LEU A 117 3.75 -5.72 24.66
C LEU A 117 3.01 -5.03 25.82
N GLU A 118 2.64 -5.77 26.86
CA GLU A 118 2.04 -5.22 28.09
C GLU A 118 2.99 -4.25 28.82
N ARG A 119 4.28 -4.60 28.93
CA ARG A 119 5.30 -3.71 29.52
C ARG A 119 5.47 -2.43 28.71
N VAL A 120 5.51 -2.52 27.39
CA VAL A 120 5.61 -1.36 26.48
C VAL A 120 4.34 -0.51 26.56
N ALA A 121 3.16 -1.13 26.58
CA ALA A 121 1.87 -0.44 26.74
C ALA A 121 1.78 0.32 28.07
N SER A 122 2.30 -0.27 29.15
CA SER A 122 2.43 0.37 30.46
C SER A 122 3.62 1.34 30.57
N LYS A 123 4.36 1.57 29.47
CA LYS A 123 5.52 2.48 29.38
C LYS A 123 6.60 2.21 30.43
N GLN A 124 6.71 0.99 30.94
CA GLN A 124 7.74 0.66 31.91
C GLN A 124 9.08 0.48 31.20
N PRO A 125 10.18 1.09 31.66
CA PRO A 125 11.49 0.90 31.04
C PRO A 125 12.00 -0.53 31.23
N LEU A 126 12.65 -1.08 30.20
CA LEU A 126 13.23 -2.41 30.26
C LEU A 126 14.50 -2.41 31.11
N LYS A 127 14.50 -3.11 32.25
CA LYS A 127 15.70 -3.31 33.09
C LYS A 127 16.40 -4.63 32.76
N ALA A 128 16.78 -4.82 31.49
CA ALA A 128 17.39 -6.06 31.02
C ALA A 128 18.92 -6.09 31.15
N ILE A 129 19.57 -4.92 31.05
CA ILE A 129 21.04 -4.83 31.01
C ILE A 129 21.51 -3.93 32.13
N ASP A 130 22.35 -4.47 33.00
CA ASP A 130 23.08 -3.71 34.00
C ASP A 130 24.32 -3.08 33.38
N LEU A 131 24.32 -1.75 33.29
CA LEU A 131 25.42 -0.97 32.73
C LEU A 131 26.45 -0.56 33.80
N GLU A 132 26.16 -0.77 35.10
CA GLU A 132 27.09 -0.45 36.20
C GLU A 132 28.37 -1.29 36.11
N ARG A 133 28.28 -2.48 35.52
CA ARG A 133 29.43 -3.36 35.22
C ARG A 133 30.52 -2.72 34.37
N TYR A 134 30.17 -1.75 33.51
CA TYR A 134 31.08 -1.11 32.56
C TYR A 134 31.47 0.32 32.96
N GLN A 135 31.01 0.80 34.12
CA GLN A 135 31.34 2.14 34.60
C GLN A 135 32.79 2.20 35.10
N THR A 136 33.39 3.39 35.02
CA THR A 136 34.75 3.65 35.50
C THR A 136 34.86 3.27 36.97
N GLN A 137 35.85 2.44 37.29
CA GLN A 137 36.06 2.00 38.66
C GLN A 137 36.77 3.09 39.46
N GLU A 138 36.29 3.34 40.66
CA GLU A 138 37.01 4.15 41.65
C GLU A 138 38.30 3.43 42.04
N PRO A 139 39.45 4.15 42.11
CA PRO A 139 40.70 3.56 42.57
C PRO A 139 40.55 3.09 44.02
N PHE A 140 41.13 1.93 44.34
CA PHE A 140 41.21 1.47 45.73
C PHE A 140 41.92 2.51 46.60
N SER A 141 41.37 2.83 47.76
CA SER A 141 42.06 3.66 48.74
C SER A 141 43.33 2.94 49.21
N GLU A 142 44.46 3.66 49.27
CA GLU A 142 45.78 3.15 49.72
C GLU A 142 45.83 2.79 51.23
N SER A 143 44.71 2.45 51.85
CA SER A 143 44.61 2.20 53.28
C SER A 143 44.88 0.74 53.61
N GLY A 144 46.17 0.37 53.67
CA GLY A 144 46.67 -0.79 54.43
C GLY A 144 46.22 -2.18 53.96
N ALA A 145 46.97 -3.20 54.37
CA ALA A 145 46.70 -4.60 53.99
C ALA A 145 45.26 -5.02 54.28
N SER A 146 44.62 -5.69 53.31
CA SER A 146 43.24 -6.23 53.40
C SER A 146 43.10 -7.20 54.58
N SER A 147 42.76 -6.68 55.75
CA SER A 147 42.68 -7.46 56.99
C SER A 147 41.32 -8.16 57.18
N THR A 148 40.27 -7.75 56.44
CA THR A 148 38.90 -8.25 56.60
C THR A 148 38.47 -9.08 55.38
N GLU A 149 37.62 -10.09 55.58
CA GLU A 149 37.07 -10.92 54.49
C GLU A 149 36.25 -10.08 53.49
N GLU A 150 35.53 -9.08 53.96
CA GLU A 150 34.79 -8.14 53.11
C GLU A 150 35.70 -7.35 52.16
N ASP A 151 36.92 -7.01 52.60
CA ASP A 151 37.88 -6.26 51.78
C ASP A 151 38.45 -7.14 50.66
N ARG A 152 38.60 -8.45 50.90
CA ARG A 152 39.00 -9.41 49.86
C ARG A 152 37.92 -9.60 48.81
N ILE A 153 36.65 -9.67 49.22
CA ILE A 153 35.51 -9.78 48.30
C ILE A 153 35.40 -8.51 47.42
N ARG A 154 35.52 -7.32 48.02
CA ARG A 154 35.53 -6.05 47.29
C ARG A 154 36.70 -5.98 46.30
N LEU A 155 37.88 -6.44 46.70
CA LEU A 155 39.06 -6.52 45.82
C LEU A 155 38.86 -7.46 44.64
N ALA A 156 38.27 -8.64 44.88
CA ALA A 156 37.98 -9.60 43.82
C ALA A 156 36.96 -9.05 42.81
N ASP A 157 35.86 -8.44 43.28
CA ASP A 157 34.84 -7.83 42.41
C ASP A 157 35.41 -6.67 41.58
N SER A 158 36.22 -5.83 42.21
CA SER A 158 36.89 -4.73 41.50
C SER A 158 37.92 -5.23 40.48
N LEU A 159 38.74 -6.24 40.81
CA LEU A 159 39.65 -6.85 39.84
C LEU A 159 38.90 -7.47 38.66
N GLN A 160 37.79 -8.15 38.92
CA GLN A 160 36.95 -8.73 37.88
C GLN A 160 36.39 -7.65 36.94
N LYS A 161 35.83 -6.57 37.49
CA LYS A 161 35.34 -5.42 36.73
C LYS A 161 36.48 -4.72 35.95
N ALA A 162 37.70 -4.62 36.49
CA ALA A 162 38.87 -4.08 35.80
C ALA A 162 39.25 -4.91 34.58
N TYR A 163 39.26 -6.24 34.73
CA TYR A 163 39.56 -7.15 33.65
C TYR A 163 38.50 -7.09 32.53
N ILE A 164 37.22 -7.01 32.90
CA ILE A 164 36.11 -6.85 31.96
C ILE A 164 36.25 -5.53 31.17
N SER A 165 36.55 -4.42 31.84
CA SER A 165 36.70 -3.12 31.17
C SER A 165 37.92 -3.11 30.24
N TYR A 166 39.04 -3.69 30.66
CA TYR A 166 40.21 -3.88 29.80
C TYR A 166 39.89 -4.68 28.54
N ALA A 167 39.26 -5.85 28.68
CA ALA A 167 38.90 -6.70 27.55
C ALA A 167 37.94 -5.99 26.56
N TYR A 168 36.98 -5.21 27.08
CA TYR A 168 36.09 -4.40 26.27
C TYR A 168 36.83 -3.30 25.51
N LEU A 169 37.73 -2.58 26.19
CA LEU A 169 38.52 -1.51 25.57
C LEU A 169 39.48 -2.04 24.51
N ASP A 170 40.10 -3.20 24.75
CA ASP A 170 40.93 -3.88 23.75
C ASP A 170 40.12 -4.26 22.50
N THR A 171 38.95 -4.90 22.70
CA THR A 171 38.03 -5.22 21.61
C THR A 171 37.55 -3.96 20.87
N ARG A 172 37.26 -2.88 21.60
CA ARG A 172 36.87 -1.59 21.03
C ARG A 172 38.00 -0.98 20.21
N ALA A 173 39.24 -1.05 20.66
CA ALA A 173 40.40 -0.56 19.91
C ALA A 173 40.57 -1.34 18.60
N GLN A 174 40.40 -2.67 18.63
CA GLN A 174 40.40 -3.52 17.43
C GLN A 174 39.25 -3.12 16.47
N ASN A 175 38.03 -2.92 16.98
CA ASN A 175 36.89 -2.50 16.18
C ASN A 175 37.08 -1.11 15.56
N LEU A 176 37.66 -0.15 16.30
CA LEU A 176 37.98 1.17 15.79
C LEU A 176 39.06 1.11 14.71
N ASN A 177 40.05 0.21 14.85
CA ASN A 177 41.05 -0.02 13.82
C ASN A 177 40.42 -0.57 12.52
N LEU A 178 39.47 -1.50 12.64
CA LEU A 178 38.70 -2.00 11.49
C LEU A 178 37.83 -0.90 10.87
N LEU A 179 37.21 -0.06 11.69
CA LEU A 179 36.39 1.06 11.23
C LEU A 179 37.23 2.13 10.53
N ASP A 180 38.42 2.45 11.03
CA ASP A 180 39.33 3.40 10.40
C ASP A 180 39.79 2.91 9.02
N LYS A 181 40.09 1.61 8.92
CA LYS A 181 40.52 0.97 7.66
C LYS A 181 39.40 0.86 6.62
N TRP A 182 38.20 0.44 7.02
CA TRP A 182 37.14 0.02 6.09
C TRP A 182 35.85 0.83 6.18
N GLY A 183 35.66 1.63 7.22
CA GLY A 183 34.40 2.32 7.52
C GLY A 183 33.97 3.28 6.42
N LYS A 184 34.91 4.06 5.87
CA LYS A 184 34.62 4.96 4.74
C LYS A 184 34.09 4.18 3.53
N ASN A 185 34.73 3.08 3.15
CA ASN A 185 34.34 2.29 2.00
C ASN A 185 33.00 1.58 2.21
N ALA A 186 32.79 1.01 3.40
CA ALA A 186 31.52 0.39 3.77
C ALA A 186 30.36 1.40 3.72
N TRP A 187 30.58 2.62 4.21
CA TRP A 187 29.57 3.68 4.16
C TRP A 187 29.24 4.11 2.72
N LEU A 188 30.25 4.25 1.86
CA LEU A 188 30.03 4.59 0.44
C LEU A 188 29.25 3.51 -0.31
N ILE A 189 29.55 2.22 -0.05
CA ILE A 189 28.80 1.10 -0.65
C ILE A 189 27.34 1.11 -0.15
N GLY A 190 27.15 1.32 1.15
CA GLY A 190 25.81 1.45 1.74
C GLY A 190 25.01 2.60 1.10
N ASN A 191 25.63 3.77 0.96
CA ASN A 191 24.99 4.91 0.31
C ASN A 191 24.64 4.62 -1.16
N TRP A 192 25.56 3.99 -1.92
CA TRP A 192 25.29 3.57 -3.29
C TRP A 192 24.12 2.58 -3.39
N GLY A 193 24.01 1.64 -2.44
CA GLY A 193 22.87 0.73 -2.34
C GLY A 193 21.55 1.46 -2.13
N LEU A 194 21.51 2.37 -1.16
CA LEU A 194 20.32 3.19 -0.88
C LEU A 194 19.93 4.09 -2.07
N GLU A 195 20.90 4.69 -2.75
CA GLU A 195 20.64 5.48 -3.95
C GLU A 195 20.04 4.64 -5.09
N ASN A 196 20.46 3.38 -5.23
CA ASN A 196 19.91 2.48 -6.23
C ASN A 196 18.48 2.02 -5.88
N GLU A 197 18.21 1.73 -4.61
CA GLU A 197 16.86 1.41 -4.14
C GLU A 197 15.91 2.59 -4.38
N LEU A 198 16.34 3.80 -4.02
CA LEU A 198 15.59 5.03 -4.26
C LEU A 198 15.28 5.22 -5.74
N LYS A 199 16.27 5.06 -6.64
CA LYS A 199 16.06 5.11 -8.09
C LYS A 199 15.13 3.99 -8.60
N GLY A 200 15.12 2.84 -7.92
CA GLY A 200 14.15 1.76 -8.13
C GLY A 200 12.73 2.24 -7.88
N PHE A 201 12.47 2.74 -6.67
CA PHE A 201 11.16 3.25 -6.28
C PHE A 201 10.69 4.43 -7.13
N GLU A 202 11.58 5.36 -7.49
CA GLU A 202 11.25 6.48 -8.37
C GLU A 202 10.83 6.02 -9.77
N ARG A 203 11.48 4.98 -10.30
CA ARG A 203 11.10 4.38 -11.59
C ARG A 203 9.73 3.73 -11.52
N ASP A 204 9.48 2.92 -10.50
CA ASP A 204 8.21 2.21 -10.32
C ASP A 204 7.05 3.19 -10.12
N LEU A 205 7.30 4.27 -9.36
CA LEU A 205 6.36 5.38 -9.21
C LEU A 205 6.09 6.08 -10.54
N ALA A 206 7.13 6.38 -11.32
CA ALA A 206 6.95 7.03 -12.62
C ALA A 206 6.20 6.12 -13.62
N GLU A 207 6.46 4.82 -13.60
CA GLU A 207 5.76 3.84 -14.44
C GLU A 207 4.29 3.72 -14.04
N THR A 208 4.00 3.54 -12.76
CA THR A 208 2.61 3.45 -12.26
C THR A 208 1.81 4.71 -12.56
N LYS A 209 2.41 5.90 -12.41
CA LYS A 209 1.76 7.16 -12.81
C LYS A 209 1.46 7.20 -14.31
N ARG A 210 2.41 6.81 -15.16
CA ARG A 210 2.18 6.73 -16.61
C ARG A 210 1.05 5.76 -16.96
N LEU A 211 0.99 4.60 -16.30
CA LEU A 211 -0.09 3.63 -16.50
C LEU A 211 -1.45 4.22 -16.08
N ILE A 212 -1.51 4.92 -14.95
CA ILE A 212 -2.70 5.64 -14.51
C ILE A 212 -3.11 6.69 -15.54
N ASP A 213 -2.18 7.47 -16.07
CA ASP A 213 -2.48 8.51 -17.07
C ASP A 213 -3.01 7.91 -18.37
N VAL A 214 -2.39 6.84 -18.86
CA VAL A 214 -2.85 6.12 -20.06
C VAL A 214 -4.27 5.57 -19.86
N LEU A 215 -4.55 4.96 -18.71
CA LEU A 215 -5.88 4.43 -18.38
C LEU A 215 -6.92 5.55 -18.23
N THR A 216 -6.55 6.66 -17.60
CA THR A 216 -7.39 7.85 -17.43
C THR A 216 -7.79 8.43 -18.78
N VAL A 217 -6.82 8.62 -19.69
CA VAL A 217 -7.08 9.13 -21.04
C VAL A 217 -7.93 8.16 -21.84
N ALA A 218 -7.64 6.86 -21.77
CA ALA A 218 -8.44 5.83 -22.45
C ALA A 218 -9.89 5.81 -21.96
N ARG A 219 -10.10 5.85 -20.63
CA ARG A 219 -11.43 5.89 -20.00
C ARG A 219 -12.19 7.14 -20.40
N ARG A 220 -11.53 8.31 -20.34
CA ARG A 220 -12.14 9.58 -20.74
C ARG A 220 -12.60 9.54 -22.20
N ARG A 221 -11.76 9.07 -23.12
CA ARG A 221 -12.11 8.96 -24.54
C ARG A 221 -13.32 8.04 -24.76
N GLN A 222 -13.35 6.88 -24.10
CA GLN A 222 -14.48 5.94 -24.20
C GLN A 222 -15.78 6.58 -23.70
N GLN A 223 -15.72 7.32 -22.60
CA GLN A 223 -16.88 8.01 -22.06
C GLN A 223 -17.35 9.16 -22.98
N GLU A 224 -16.44 9.99 -23.48
CA GLU A 224 -16.77 11.09 -24.40
C GLU A 224 -17.40 10.59 -25.71
N GLU A 225 -17.00 9.42 -26.22
CA GLU A 225 -17.62 8.79 -27.39
C GLU A 225 -19.08 8.40 -27.13
N VAL A 226 -19.35 7.76 -25.99
CA VAL A 226 -20.71 7.38 -25.56
C VAL A 226 -21.57 8.61 -25.23
N ALA A 227 -20.98 9.70 -24.74
CA ALA A 227 -21.69 10.91 -24.38
C ALA A 227 -22.50 11.51 -25.56
N ALA A 228 -21.91 11.50 -26.76
CA ALA A 228 -22.56 12.01 -27.96
C ALA A 228 -23.77 11.14 -28.36
N GLU A 229 -23.62 9.82 -28.26
CA GLU A 229 -24.70 8.86 -28.53
C GLU A 229 -25.83 9.02 -27.51
N MET A 230 -25.51 9.10 -26.22
CA MET A 230 -26.47 9.29 -25.13
C MET A 230 -27.30 10.55 -25.31
N LYS A 231 -26.64 11.68 -25.65
CA LYS A 231 -27.34 12.94 -25.93
C LYS A 231 -28.29 12.82 -27.13
N GLY A 232 -27.84 12.16 -28.20
CA GLY A 232 -28.68 11.91 -29.37
C GLY A 232 -29.91 11.05 -29.05
N LEU A 233 -29.73 10.00 -28.24
CA LEU A 233 -30.83 9.15 -27.76
C LEU A 233 -31.81 9.93 -26.87
N GLU A 234 -31.31 10.78 -25.97
CA GLU A 234 -32.14 11.61 -25.10
C GLU A 234 -32.98 12.61 -25.91
N GLU A 235 -32.37 13.31 -26.88
CA GLU A 235 -33.09 14.25 -27.75
C GLU A 235 -34.14 13.55 -28.61
N ASN A 236 -33.81 12.38 -29.18
CA ASN A 236 -34.75 11.59 -29.96
C ASN A 236 -35.91 11.07 -29.11
N TRP A 237 -35.62 10.64 -27.88
CA TRP A 237 -36.64 10.24 -26.92
C TRP A 237 -37.57 11.41 -26.56
N LYS A 238 -37.01 12.59 -26.22
CA LYS A 238 -37.81 13.81 -25.94
C LYS A 238 -38.70 14.19 -27.12
N LYS A 239 -38.17 14.15 -28.35
CA LYS A 239 -38.95 14.39 -29.57
C LYS A 239 -40.03 13.34 -29.79
N GLY A 240 -39.74 12.06 -29.54
CA GLY A 240 -40.70 10.97 -29.63
C GLY A 240 -41.88 11.16 -28.67
N VAL A 241 -41.59 11.42 -27.40
CA VAL A 241 -42.60 11.69 -26.36
C VAL A 241 -43.38 12.98 -26.66
N GLY A 242 -42.70 14.03 -27.12
CA GLY A 242 -43.35 15.27 -27.55
C GLY A 242 -44.35 15.04 -28.68
N ARG A 243 -43.97 14.27 -29.71
CA ARG A 243 -44.85 13.93 -30.84
C ARG A 243 -46.04 13.09 -30.40
N THR A 244 -45.87 12.12 -29.50
CA THR A 244 -47.01 11.33 -29.00
C THR A 244 -47.99 12.22 -28.25
N LEU A 245 -47.50 13.14 -27.42
CA LEU A 245 -48.34 14.09 -26.68
C LEU A 245 -49.07 15.06 -27.63
N GLU A 246 -48.39 15.59 -28.64
CA GLU A 246 -49.00 16.44 -29.68
C GLU A 246 -50.13 15.70 -30.42
N THR A 247 -49.92 14.43 -30.77
CA THR A 247 -50.96 13.62 -31.41
C THR A 247 -52.15 13.34 -30.50
N GLU A 248 -51.92 13.08 -29.21
CA GLU A 248 -53.00 12.89 -28.24
C GLU A 248 -53.83 14.17 -28.07
N ILE A 249 -53.17 15.33 -27.98
CA ILE A 249 -53.85 16.63 -27.90
C ILE A 249 -54.67 16.89 -29.16
N ALA A 250 -54.11 16.64 -30.35
CA ALA A 250 -54.82 16.83 -31.61
C ALA A 250 -56.04 15.90 -31.75
N VAL A 251 -55.92 14.65 -31.30
CA VAL A 251 -57.05 13.70 -31.27
C VAL A 251 -58.13 14.16 -30.30
N GLU A 252 -57.77 14.65 -29.11
CA GLU A 252 -58.74 15.19 -28.14
C GLU A 252 -59.41 16.48 -28.63
N GLN A 253 -58.69 17.37 -29.31
CA GLN A 253 -59.26 18.54 -29.95
C GLN A 253 -60.27 18.16 -31.03
N LEU A 254 -59.89 17.24 -31.93
CA LEU A 254 -60.79 16.73 -32.97
C LEU A 254 -62.05 16.07 -32.37
N ARG A 255 -61.91 15.32 -31.28
CA ARG A 255 -63.05 14.74 -30.55
C ARG A 255 -64.01 15.81 -30.03
N ARG A 256 -63.49 16.91 -29.49
CA ARG A 256 -64.31 18.03 -29.01
C ARG A 256 -65.05 18.71 -30.16
N GLU A 257 -64.38 18.99 -31.26
CA GLU A 257 -64.99 19.59 -32.46
C GLU A 257 -66.13 18.71 -33.00
N VAL A 258 -65.92 17.39 -33.09
CA VAL A 258 -66.96 16.45 -33.53
C VAL A 258 -68.17 16.46 -32.58
N LEU A 259 -67.95 16.52 -31.27
CA LEU A 259 -69.04 16.60 -30.29
C LEU A 259 -69.80 17.92 -30.38
N GLU A 260 -69.13 19.03 -30.65
CA GLU A 260 -69.75 20.34 -30.85
C GLU A 260 -70.60 20.37 -32.13
N GLU A 261 -70.10 19.86 -33.24
CA GLU A 261 -70.84 19.71 -34.50
C GLU A 261 -72.07 18.79 -34.34
N MET A 262 -71.92 17.68 -33.62
CA MET A 262 -73.06 16.80 -33.32
C MET A 262 -74.12 17.49 -32.45
N ARG A 263 -73.70 18.37 -31.52
CA ARG A 263 -74.63 19.17 -30.72
C ARG A 263 -75.32 20.26 -31.56
N ALA A 264 -74.62 20.87 -32.51
CA ALA A 264 -75.16 21.89 -33.42
C ALA A 264 -76.14 21.31 -34.45
N ARG A 265 -75.94 20.07 -34.91
CA ARG A 265 -76.87 19.36 -35.82
C ARG A 265 -78.05 18.68 -35.11
N GLY A 266 -77.92 18.44 -33.80
CA GLY A 266 -78.92 17.72 -32.99
C GLY A 266 -79.92 18.60 -32.23
N GLY A 267 -79.89 19.92 -32.44
CA GLY A 267 -80.88 20.89 -31.92
C GLY A 267 -81.60 21.60 -33.06
#